data_AF-A0A379JLM7-F1
#
_entry.id   AF-A0A379JLM7-F1
#
_cell.length_a   1.000
_cell.length_b   1.000
_cell.length_c   1.000
_cell.angle_alpha   90.00
_cell.angle_beta   90.00
_cell.angle_gamma   90.00
#
_symmetry.space_group_name_H-M   'P 1'
#
loop_
_entity.id
_entity.type
_entity.pdbx_description
1 polymer ?
#
loop_
_entity_poly.entity_id
_entity_poly.type
_entity_poly.pdbx_seq_one_letter_code
_entity_poly.pdbx_strand_id
1 'polypeptide(L)'
;MTTRAYGIVRTDLAGSAGPHHVEALRAFARQGGVDLRGICAVVGDHDFALLLETLEASGISTLIVPTTEHLVGGWADRFRAVVDVQTICPCELLRRHSASDATIQE
;
A
#
# COMPACT_ATOMS: atom_id res chain seq x y z
N MET A 1 7.35 18.94 -0.89
CA MET A 1 6.34 18.34 0.02
C MET A 1 6.72 16.89 0.21
N THR A 2 6.74 16.40 1.45
CA THR A 2 7.10 15.02 1.77
C THR A 2 5.90 14.11 1.54
N THR A 3 6.07 13.02 0.79
CA THR A 3 5.00 12.02 0.55
C THR A 3 4.63 11.37 1.88
N ARG A 4 3.33 11.37 2.23
CA ARG A 4 2.83 10.69 3.43
C ARG A 4 2.40 9.29 3.04
N ALA A 5 3.00 8.29 3.68
CA ALA A 5 2.78 6.90 3.30
C ALA A 5 2.41 6.00 4.46
N TYR A 6 1.80 4.86 4.13
CA TYR A 6 1.47 3.81 5.07
C TYR A 6 1.96 2.46 4.53
N GLY A 7 2.54 1.62 5.38
CA GLY A 7 3.09 0.32 4.99
C GLY A 7 2.13 -0.83 5.30
N ILE A 8 2.10 -1.86 4.45
CA ILE A 8 1.40 -3.12 4.73
C ILE A 8 2.37 -4.29 4.60
N VAL A 9 2.29 -5.26 5.52
CA VAL A 9 2.89 -6.58 5.40
C VAL A 9 1.81 -7.64 5.63
N ARG A 10 1.73 -8.63 4.74
CA ARG A 10 0.83 -9.79 4.86
C ARG A 10 1.57 -10.88 5.57
N THR A 11 1.25 -11.11 6.84
CA THR A 11 1.96 -12.09 7.67
C THR A 11 1.65 -13.53 7.30
N ASP A 12 0.48 -13.78 6.72
CA ASP A 12 0.09 -15.09 6.18
C ASP A 12 0.93 -15.49 4.96
N LEU A 13 1.37 -14.51 4.15
CA LEU A 13 2.29 -14.73 3.03
C LEU A 13 3.75 -14.69 3.45
N ALA A 14 4.11 -13.72 4.30
CA ALA A 14 5.48 -13.51 4.71
C ALA A 14 6.00 -14.60 5.66
N GLY A 15 5.11 -15.23 6.43
CA GLY A 15 5.50 -16.19 7.48
C GLY A 15 6.57 -15.61 8.40
N SER A 16 7.67 -16.33 8.59
CA SER A 16 8.80 -15.90 9.43
C SER A 16 9.59 -14.72 8.85
N ALA A 17 9.40 -14.36 7.57
CA ALA A 17 10.05 -13.21 6.94
C ALA A 17 9.35 -11.87 7.23
N GLY A 18 8.20 -11.88 7.92
CA GLY A 18 7.44 -10.66 8.26
C GLY A 18 8.29 -9.53 8.85
N PRO A 19 9.14 -9.78 9.87
CA PRO A 19 10.03 -8.75 10.42
C PRO A 19 10.97 -8.12 9.39
N HIS A 20 11.54 -8.92 8.47
CA HIS A 20 12.40 -8.41 7.41
C HIS A 20 11.65 -7.49 6.44
N HIS A 21 10.39 -7.78 6.12
CA HIS A 21 9.57 -6.88 5.30
C HIS A 21 9.27 -5.55 6.00
N VAL A 22 9.02 -5.59 7.31
CA VAL A 22 8.82 -4.37 8.12
C VAL A 22 10.10 -3.52 8.11
N GLU A 23 11.26 -4.13 8.29
CA GLU A 23 12.55 -3.44 8.20
C GLU A 23 12.79 -2.86 6.80
N ALA A 24 12.51 -3.63 5.75
CA ALA A 24 12.63 -3.18 4.36
C ALA A 24 11.74 -1.95 4.07
N LEU A 25 10.48 -1.94 4.55
CA LEU A 25 9.59 -0.78 4.44
C LEU A 25 10.17 0.46 5.13
N ARG A 26 10.73 0.30 6.33
CA ARG A 26 11.35 1.41 7.07
C ARG A 26 12.60 1.92 6.37
N ALA A 27 13.45 1.03 5.87
CA ALA A 27 14.65 1.38 5.14
C ALA A 27 14.30 2.14 3.84
N PHE A 28 13.35 1.61 3.06
CA PHE A 28 12.86 2.22 1.84
C PHE A 28 12.33 3.64 2.09
N ALA A 29 11.49 3.82 3.10
CA ALA A 29 10.93 5.14 3.43
C ALA A 29 12.02 6.15 3.83
N ARG A 30 13.01 5.72 4.64
CA ARG A 30 14.14 6.58 5.03
C ARG A 30 14.99 6.99 3.84
N GLN A 31 15.29 6.05 2.94
CA GLN A 31 16.12 6.31 1.76
C GLN A 31 15.39 7.19 0.74
N GLY A 32 14.08 7.00 0.57
CA GLY A 32 13.25 7.77 -0.37
C GLY A 32 12.74 9.11 0.17
N GLY A 33 13.02 9.45 1.43
CA GLY A 33 12.50 10.68 2.05
C GLY A 33 10.97 10.69 2.18
N VAL A 34 10.37 9.52 2.44
CA VAL A 34 8.92 9.35 2.61
C VAL A 34 8.55 9.41 4.09
N ASP A 35 7.50 10.15 4.44
CA ASP A 35 6.92 10.19 5.79
C ASP A 35 6.04 8.95 6.01
N LEU A 36 6.67 7.85 6.42
CA LEU A 36 5.98 6.60 6.76
C LEU A 36 5.28 6.73 8.11
N ARG A 37 3.95 6.93 8.06
CA ARG A 37 3.11 7.21 9.22
C ARG A 37 2.83 5.98 10.09
N GLY A 38 2.97 4.79 9.52
CA GLY A 38 2.73 3.52 10.20
C GLY A 38 2.96 2.33 9.27
N ILE A 39 3.01 1.15 9.87
CA ILE A 39 3.05 -0.14 9.16
C ILE A 39 2.01 -1.04 9.82
N CYS A 40 1.11 -1.61 9.03
CA CYS A 40 0.16 -2.59 9.49
C CYS A 40 0.60 -4.00 9.03
N ALA A 41 0.61 -4.93 9.98
CA ALA A 41 0.73 -6.34 9.69
C ALA A 41 -0.69 -6.93 9.62
N VAL A 42 -1.06 -7.47 8.48
CA VAL A 42 -2.39 -8.05 8.23
C VAL A 42 -2.28 -9.55 8.03
N VAL A 43 -3.33 -10.28 8.41
CA VAL A 43 -3.36 -11.75 8.29
C VAL A 43 -4.10 -12.19 7.02
N GLY A 44 -4.78 -11.27 6.34
CA GLY A 44 -5.35 -11.53 5.03
C GLY A 44 -6.32 -10.42 4.59
N ASP A 45 -7.07 -10.72 3.54
CA ASP A 45 -7.90 -9.75 2.83
C ASP A 45 -9.01 -9.10 3.69
N HIS A 46 -9.41 -9.75 4.79
CA HIS A 46 -10.44 -9.23 5.69
C HIS A 46 -10.02 -7.92 6.38
N ASP A 47 -8.71 -7.70 6.57
CA ASP A 47 -8.17 -6.48 7.17
C ASP A 47 -8.13 -5.30 6.18
N PHE A 48 -8.23 -5.57 4.86
CA PHE A 48 -8.04 -4.55 3.84
C PHE A 48 -9.23 -3.61 3.65
N ALA A 49 -10.45 -4.09 3.88
CA ALA A 49 -11.64 -3.24 3.74
C ALA A 49 -11.59 -2.06 4.73
N LEU A 50 -11.33 -2.35 6.01
CA LEU A 50 -11.19 -1.31 7.03
C LEU A 50 -10.00 -0.40 6.75
N LEU A 51 -8.87 -0.96 6.30
CA LEU A 51 -7.70 -0.15 5.97
C LEU A 51 -8.00 0.81 4.81
N LEU A 52 -8.70 0.38 3.77
CA LEU A 52 -9.09 1.21 2.65
C LEU A 52 -9.91 2.43 3.10
N GLU A 53 -10.93 2.21 3.94
CA GLU A 53 -11.76 3.30 4.50
C GLU A 53 -10.92 4.28 5.34
N THR A 54 -9.98 3.77 6.15
CA THR A 54 -9.11 4.65 6.93
C THR A 54 -8.18 5.49 6.05
N LEU A 55 -7.71 4.94 4.93
CA LEU A 55 -6.80 5.65 4.03
C LEU A 55 -7.48 6.86 3.40
N GLU A 56 -8.74 6.72 2.95
CA GLU A 56 -9.53 7.82 2.37
C GLU A 56 -9.63 9.04 3.30
N ALA A 57 -9.75 8.82 4.61
CA ALA A 57 -9.87 9.89 5.60
C ALA A 57 -8.52 10.40 6.17
N SER A 58 -7.41 9.70 5.91
CA SER A 58 -6.14 9.89 6.65
C SER A 58 -5.17 10.91 6.05
N GLY A 59 -5.41 11.37 4.81
CA GLY A 59 -4.45 12.19 4.05
C GLY A 59 -3.14 11.45 3.70
N ILE A 60 -3.13 10.12 3.79
CA ILE A 60 -2.09 9.27 3.22
C ILE A 60 -2.26 9.30 1.69
N SER A 61 -1.18 9.56 0.96
CA SER A 61 -1.21 9.60 -0.50
C SER A 61 -0.63 8.34 -1.15
N THR A 62 0.11 7.54 -0.39
CA THR A 62 0.85 6.39 -0.92
C THR A 62 0.79 5.21 0.04
N LEU A 63 0.44 4.05 -0.49
CA LEU A 63 0.56 2.77 0.19
C LEU A 63 1.86 2.09 -0.24
N ILE A 64 2.69 1.64 0.71
CA ILE A 64 3.92 0.92 0.42
C ILE A 64 3.76 -0.55 0.80
N VAL A 65 4.08 -1.45 -0.11
CA VAL A 65 4.01 -2.90 0.08
C VAL A 65 5.34 -3.55 -0.34
N PRO A 66 5.73 -4.70 0.24
CA PRO A 66 6.94 -5.37 -0.20
C PRO A 66 6.90 -5.77 -1.68
N THR A 67 5.82 -6.41 -2.09
CA THR A 67 5.58 -6.93 -3.45
C THR A 67 4.09 -6.82 -3.79
N THR A 68 3.70 -6.89 -5.07
CA THR A 68 2.29 -6.90 -5.48
C THR A 68 1.52 -8.12 -5.00
N GLU A 69 2.20 -9.23 -4.68
CA GLU A 69 1.60 -10.43 -4.09
C GLU A 69 0.95 -10.15 -2.73
N HIS A 70 1.35 -9.07 -2.07
CA HIS A 70 0.68 -8.60 -0.86
C HIS A 70 -0.74 -8.07 -1.11
N LEU A 71 -1.12 -7.84 -2.37
CA LEU A 71 -2.39 -7.22 -2.79
C LEU A 71 -3.14 -8.09 -3.82
N VAL A 72 -3.18 -9.42 -3.62
CA VAL A 72 -3.93 -10.37 -4.47
C VAL A 72 -5.44 -10.11 -4.46
N GLY A 73 -6.20 -10.77 -5.34
CA GLY A 73 -7.68 -10.70 -5.31
C GLY A 73 -8.27 -9.36 -5.78
N GLY A 74 -7.51 -8.56 -6.53
CA GLY A 74 -7.94 -7.24 -7.02
C GLY A 74 -7.76 -6.11 -6.00
N TRP A 75 -7.13 -6.37 -4.86
CA TRP A 75 -6.89 -5.34 -3.85
C TRP A 75 -5.95 -4.23 -4.32
N ALA A 76 -5.01 -4.53 -5.21
CA ALA A 76 -4.16 -3.51 -5.83
C ALA A 76 -4.98 -2.40 -6.49
N ASP A 77 -5.99 -2.76 -7.30
CA ASP A 77 -6.84 -1.79 -7.99
C ASP A 77 -7.78 -1.05 -7.04
N ARG A 78 -8.26 -1.72 -5.97
CA ARG A 78 -9.07 -1.08 -4.93
C ARG A 78 -8.29 -0.01 -4.18
N PHE A 79 -7.06 -0.31 -3.74
CA PHE A 79 -6.19 0.70 -3.12
C PHE A 79 -5.84 1.82 -4.11
N ARG A 80 -5.63 1.48 -5.39
CA ARG A 80 -5.40 2.47 -6.45
C ARG A 80 -6.60 3.35 -6.77
N ALA A 81 -7.80 3.07 -6.26
CA ALA A 81 -8.90 4.03 -6.32
C ALA A 81 -8.65 5.25 -5.40
N VAL A 82 -7.85 5.08 -4.33
CA VAL A 82 -7.74 6.08 -3.25
C VAL A 82 -6.31 6.61 -3.05
N VAL A 83 -5.28 5.80 -3.30
CA VAL A 83 -3.86 6.17 -3.11
C VAL A 83 -2.97 5.61 -4.21
N ASP A 84 -1.76 6.14 -4.36
CA ASP A 84 -0.72 5.46 -5.13
C ASP A 84 -0.24 4.21 -4.40
N VAL A 85 0.19 3.17 -5.12
CA VAL A 85 0.79 1.96 -4.54
C VAL A 85 2.25 1.88 -4.96
N GLN A 86 3.16 1.81 -3.99
CA GLN A 86 4.60 1.65 -4.20
C GLN A 86 5.03 0.27 -3.72
N THR A 87 5.63 -0.52 -4.61
CA THR A 87 6.25 -1.80 -4.27
C THR A 87 7.74 -1.61 -3.97
N ILE A 88 8.30 -2.43 -3.08
CA ILE A 88 9.76 -2.41 -2.82
C ILE A 88 10.49 -3.29 -3.85
N CYS A 89 9.93 -4.45 -4.17
CA CYS A 89 10.52 -5.41 -5.10
C CYS A 89 9.46 -6.01 -6.04
N PRO A 90 9.53 -5.76 -7.36
CA PRO A 90 10.34 -4.71 -8.00
C PRO A 90 9.98 -3.32 -7.46
N CYS A 91 10.89 -2.35 -7.54
CA CYS A 91 10.64 -0.99 -7.08
C CYS A 91 9.77 -0.24 -8.11
N GLU A 92 8.44 -0.30 -7.95
CA GLU A 92 7.49 0.22 -8.93
C GLU A 92 6.43 1.09 -8.26
N LEU A 93 6.06 2.19 -8.93
CA LEU A 93 4.98 3.07 -8.52
C LEU A 93 3.76 2.84 -9.42
N LEU A 94 2.73 2.22 -8.86
CA LEU A 94 1.42 2.06 -9.48
C LEU A 94 0.56 3.26 -9.10
N ARG A 95 0.36 4.18 -10.05
CA ARG A 95 -0.39 5.40 -9.77
C ARG A 95 -1.86 5.13 -9.49
N ARG A 96 -2.42 5.95 -8.60
CA ARG A 96 -3.84 6.06 -8.33
C ARG A 96 -4.59 6.30 -9.65
N HIS A 97 -5.77 5.70 -9.77
CA HIS A 97 -6.65 5.94 -10.90
C HIS A 97 -7.02 7.43 -10.96
N SER A 98 -6.91 8.02 -12.14
CA SER A 98 -7.47 9.34 -12.39
C SER A 98 -8.99 9.23 -12.34
N ALA A 99 -9.65 10.16 -11.64
CA ALA A 99 -11.12 10.21 -11.55
C ALA A 99 -11.83 10.30 -12.93
N SER A 100 -11.08 10.55 -14.00
CA SER A 100 -11.56 10.68 -15.37
C SER A 100 -12.00 9.36 -16.03
N ASP A 101 -11.84 8.21 -15.37
CA ASP A 101 -12.24 6.89 -15.93
C ASP A 101 -13.66 6.46 -15.50
N ALA A 102 -14.43 7.35 -14.87
CA ALA A 102 -15.78 7.07 -14.36
C ALA A 102 -16.93 7.53 -15.29
N THR A 103 -16.65 7.85 -16.55
CA THR A 103 -17.71 8.23 -17.50
C THR A 103 -17.87 7.19 -18.59
N ILE A 104 -19.12 6.74 -18.74
CA ILE A 104 -19.72 5.88 -19.77
C ILE A 104 -19.73 4.39 -19.43
N GLN A 105 -20.85 3.94 -18.85
CA GLN A 105 -21.75 3.03 -19.58
C GLN A 105 -23.20 3.28 -19.12
N GLU A 106 -23.97 3.95 -20.00
CA GLU A 106 -25.43 3.87 -20.05
C GLU A 106 -25.88 2.51 -20.60
#